data_AF-E3M4M4-F1
#
_entry.id   AF-E3M4M4-F1
#
_cell.length_a   1.000
_cell.length_b   1.000
_cell.length_c   1.000
_cell.angle_alpha   90.00
_cell.angle_beta   90.00
_cell.angle_gamma   90.00
#
_symmetry.space_group_name_H-M   'P 1'
#
loop_
_entity.id
_entity.type
_entity.pdbx_description
1 polymer ?
#
loop_
_entity_poly.entity_id
_entity_poly.type
_entity_poly.pdbx_seq_one_letter_code
_entity_poly.pdbx_strand_id
1 'polypeptide(L)'
;MVVVAAKAAAVPIDELIKKHSDVDPFLIRKWERIFSLFFDRNASHQVDWGDFYLVVKKVRDIYGAESVQTDFAKKSLAALWEGLCSIADADKDQLISIDEWIGLLKKTNAQTEPKWFKDYQNFMFKLFDVSCDGVMDIAEYTDGMHTYGFDQFECDAAFHKFSVDKKGQYVPQMKPETWNTYFHQLFYSTNKADLGNHLFGILDF
;
A
#
# COMPACT_ATOMS: atom_id res chain seq x y z
N MET A 1 -24.58 9.42 -11.85
CA MET A 1 -23.88 8.81 -13.00
C MET A 1 -22.48 8.51 -12.50
N VAL A 2 -22.14 7.26 -12.22
CA VAL A 2 -20.77 6.90 -11.86
C VAL A 2 -19.99 6.92 -13.17
N VAL A 3 -19.13 7.92 -13.33
CA VAL A 3 -18.18 7.94 -14.45
C VAL A 3 -17.21 6.81 -14.14
N VAL A 4 -17.28 5.72 -14.91
CA VAL A 4 -16.26 4.68 -14.87
C VAL A 4 -15.06 5.29 -15.60
N ALA A 5 -13.97 5.55 -14.90
CA ALA A 5 -12.74 6.02 -15.50
C ALA A 5 -12.35 5.08 -16.65
N ALA A 6 -12.00 5.64 -17.81
CA ALA A 6 -11.55 4.86 -18.94
C ALA A 6 -10.19 4.22 -18.59
N LYS A 7 -9.98 2.95 -18.94
CA LYS A 7 -8.69 2.29 -18.72
C LYS A 7 -7.58 3.06 -19.45
N ALA A 8 -6.62 3.58 -18.70
CA ALA A 8 -5.39 4.11 -19.26
C ALA A 8 -4.51 2.95 -19.77
N ALA A 9 -3.56 3.25 -20.65
CA ALA A 9 -2.59 2.24 -21.06
C ALA A 9 -1.56 2.04 -19.96
N ALA A 10 -1.22 0.79 -19.64
CA ALA A 10 -0.10 0.49 -18.74
C ALA A 10 1.21 1.08 -19.31
N VAL A 11 1.94 1.83 -18.49
CA VAL A 11 3.28 2.31 -18.85
C VAL A 11 4.29 1.21 -18.52
N PRO A 12 5.10 0.71 -19.47
CA PRO A 12 6.12 -0.29 -19.18
C PRO A 12 7.13 0.21 -18.13
N ILE A 13 7.55 -0.68 -17.23
CA ILE A 13 8.45 -0.31 -16.12
C ILE A 13 9.78 0.29 -16.60
N ASP A 14 10.32 -0.18 -17.73
CA ASP A 14 11.57 0.35 -18.29
C ASP A 14 11.39 1.76 -18.85
N GLU A 15 10.19 2.09 -19.36
CA GLU A 15 9.85 3.46 -19.77
C GLU A 15 9.70 4.38 -18.56
N LEU A 16 9.08 3.90 -17.46
CA LEU A 16 9.00 4.64 -16.20
C LEU A 16 10.40 4.93 -15.63
N ILE A 17 11.28 3.92 -15.60
CA ILE A 17 12.67 4.09 -15.14
C ILE A 17 13.41 5.09 -16.01
N LYS A 18 13.24 5.01 -17.34
CA LYS A 18 13.87 5.95 -18.27
C LYS A 18 13.35 7.38 -18.10
N LYS A 19 12.04 7.54 -17.89
CA LYS A 19 11.39 8.84 -17.70
C LYS A 19 11.78 9.50 -16.38
N HIS A 20 11.94 8.70 -15.33
CA HIS A 20 12.34 9.14 -13.98
C HIS A 20 13.79 8.76 -13.68
N SER A 21 14.70 9.04 -14.61
CA SER A 21 16.12 8.64 -14.53
C SER A 21 16.90 9.28 -13.37
N ASP A 22 16.32 10.29 -12.70
CA ASP A 22 16.85 10.93 -11.50
C ASP A 22 16.52 10.16 -10.21
N VAL A 23 15.72 9.09 -10.29
CA VAL A 23 15.35 8.22 -9.17
C VAL A 23 16.04 6.87 -9.31
N ASP A 24 16.40 6.26 -8.18
CA ASP A 24 16.90 4.89 -8.16
C ASP A 24 15.87 3.93 -8.81
N PRO A 25 16.27 3.15 -9.84
CA PRO A 25 15.37 2.21 -10.51
C PRO A 25 14.67 1.23 -9.56
N PHE A 26 15.31 0.86 -8.44
CA PHE A 26 14.72 0.00 -7.43
C PHE A 26 13.51 0.67 -6.76
N LEU A 27 13.59 1.98 -6.46
CA LEU A 27 12.46 2.72 -5.91
C LEU A 27 11.30 2.82 -6.92
N ILE A 28 11.59 3.07 -8.20
CA ILE A 28 10.55 3.12 -9.24
C ILE A 28 9.78 1.81 -9.32
N ARG A 29 10.47 0.66 -9.30
CA ARG A 29 9.82 -0.66 -9.28
C ARG A 29 8.96 -0.87 -8.02
N LYS A 30 9.44 -0.42 -6.86
CA LYS A 30 8.65 -0.51 -5.62
C LYS A 30 7.41 0.37 -5.65
N TRP A 31 7.54 1.62 -6.09
CA TRP A 31 6.43 2.57 -6.15
C TRP A 31 5.37 2.17 -7.15
N GLU A 32 5.77 1.65 -8.31
CA GLU A 32 4.85 1.07 -9.29
C GLU A 32 4.14 -0.16 -8.71
N ARG A 33 4.85 -1.09 -8.08
CA ARG A 33 4.22 -2.26 -7.46
C ARG A 33 3.21 -1.85 -6.38
N ILE A 34 3.53 -0.86 -5.54
CA ILE A 34 2.62 -0.37 -4.50
C ILE A 34 1.37 0.25 -5.14
N PHE A 35 1.56 1.08 -6.17
CA PHE A 35 0.48 1.69 -6.92
C PHE A 35 -0.46 0.64 -7.48
N SER A 36 0.08 -0.33 -8.23
CA SER A 36 -0.68 -1.38 -8.91
C SER A 36 -1.36 -2.37 -7.95
N LEU A 37 -0.73 -2.72 -6.82
CA LEU A 37 -1.31 -3.68 -5.86
C LEU A 37 -2.33 -3.05 -4.93
N PHE A 38 -2.07 -1.85 -4.42
CA PHE A 38 -2.83 -1.30 -3.30
C PHE A 38 -3.75 -0.16 -3.66
N PHE A 39 -3.41 0.62 -4.69
CA PHE A 39 -4.15 1.82 -5.05
C PHE A 39 -4.99 1.60 -6.31
N ASP A 40 -4.45 1.02 -7.39
CA ASP A 40 -5.17 0.72 -8.63
C ASP A 40 -5.85 -0.67 -8.57
N ARG A 41 -6.84 -0.80 -7.68
CA ARG A 41 -7.50 -2.08 -7.39
C ARG A 41 -8.35 -2.62 -8.54
N ASN A 42 -8.77 -1.74 -9.45
CA ASN A 42 -9.54 -2.11 -10.63
C ASN A 42 -8.66 -2.35 -11.88
N ALA A 43 -7.33 -2.18 -11.77
CA ALA A 43 -6.36 -2.31 -12.85
C ALA A 43 -6.72 -1.42 -14.06
N SER A 44 -7.08 -0.16 -13.78
CA SER A 44 -7.32 0.88 -14.79
C SER A 44 -6.06 1.65 -15.16
N HIS A 45 -4.97 1.44 -14.43
CA HIS A 45 -3.70 2.17 -14.51
C HIS A 45 -3.79 3.63 -14.03
N GLN A 46 -4.87 3.95 -13.32
CA GLN A 46 -5.12 5.21 -12.63
C GLN A 46 -5.81 4.90 -11.31
N VAL A 47 -5.69 5.78 -10.33
CA VAL A 47 -6.34 5.60 -9.03
C VAL A 47 -7.45 6.61 -8.88
N ASP A 48 -8.64 6.14 -8.54
CA ASP A 48 -9.81 6.97 -8.25
C ASP A 48 -10.49 6.58 -6.93
N TRP A 49 -11.56 7.30 -6.55
CA TRP A 49 -12.34 6.95 -5.36
C TRP A 49 -12.95 5.54 -5.42
N GLY A 50 -13.23 5.03 -6.62
CA GLY A 50 -13.75 3.70 -6.85
C GLY A 50 -12.84 2.60 -6.28
N ASP A 51 -11.52 2.76 -6.38
CA ASP A 51 -10.56 1.81 -5.82
C ASP A 51 -10.63 1.72 -4.29
N PHE A 52 -10.72 2.87 -3.63
CA PHE A 52 -10.91 2.97 -2.18
C PHE A 52 -12.27 2.41 -1.77
N TYR A 53 -13.31 2.68 -2.57
CA TYR A 53 -14.65 2.15 -2.34
C TYR A 53 -14.70 0.62 -2.42
N LEU A 54 -13.86 -0.04 -3.23
CA LEU A 54 -13.76 -1.51 -3.24
C LEU A 54 -13.32 -2.07 -1.88
N VAL A 55 -12.52 -1.32 -1.10
CA VAL A 55 -12.12 -1.74 0.26
C VAL A 55 -13.32 -1.62 1.20
N VAL A 56 -14.01 -0.47 1.16
CA VAL A 56 -15.25 -0.25 1.92
C VAL A 56 -16.29 -1.32 1.61
N LYS A 57 -16.47 -1.66 0.33
CA LYS A 57 -17.42 -2.69 -0.10
C LYS A 57 -17.08 -4.05 0.51
N LYS A 58 -15.80 -4.42 0.55
CA LYS A 58 -15.37 -5.69 1.16
C LYS A 58 -15.62 -5.71 2.67
N VAL A 59 -15.26 -4.63 3.38
CA VAL A 59 -15.55 -4.49 4.82
C VAL A 59 -17.06 -4.58 5.07
N ARG A 60 -17.87 -3.91 4.25
CA ARG A 60 -19.33 -3.98 4.30
C ARG A 60 -19.86 -5.39 4.10
N ASP A 61 -19.33 -6.12 3.13
CA ASP A 61 -19.81 -7.47 2.81
C ASP A 61 -19.46 -8.47 3.95
N ILE A 62 -18.44 -8.19 4.76
CA ILE A 62 -18.04 -8.99 5.94
C ILE A 62 -18.83 -8.59 7.20
N TYR A 63 -18.89 -7.30 7.53
CA TYR A 63 -19.40 -6.80 8.82
C TYR A 63 -20.82 -6.23 8.75
N GLY A 64 -21.36 -6.00 7.55
CA GLY A 64 -22.65 -5.36 7.31
C GLY A 64 -22.58 -3.85 7.09
N ALA A 65 -23.60 -3.31 6.40
CA ALA A 65 -23.66 -1.91 5.94
C ALA A 65 -23.71 -0.85 7.04
N GLU A 66 -24.36 -1.17 8.15
CA GLU A 66 -24.56 -0.28 9.30
C GLU A 66 -23.57 -0.59 10.44
N SER A 67 -22.51 -1.35 10.17
CA SER A 67 -21.51 -1.68 11.19
C SER A 67 -20.55 -0.50 11.44
N VAL A 68 -20.06 -0.42 12.67
CA VAL A 68 -19.06 0.58 13.08
C VAL A 68 -17.79 0.47 12.23
N GLN A 69 -17.42 -0.75 11.84
CA GLN A 69 -16.29 -1.06 10.97
C GLN A 69 -16.47 -0.47 9.57
N THR A 70 -17.65 -0.65 8.97
CA THR A 70 -17.97 -0.08 7.66
C THR A 70 -17.94 1.45 7.70
N ASP A 71 -18.49 2.05 8.74
CA ASP A 71 -18.47 3.51 8.90
C ASP A 71 -17.07 4.07 9.15
N PHE A 72 -16.26 3.37 9.95
CA PHE A 72 -14.86 3.71 10.16
C PHE A 72 -14.08 3.63 8.85
N ALA A 73 -14.18 2.51 8.12
CA ALA A 73 -13.51 2.32 6.83
C ALA A 73 -13.91 3.40 5.82
N LYS A 74 -15.21 3.72 5.69
CA LYS A 74 -15.69 4.80 4.82
C LYS A 74 -15.02 6.13 5.14
N LYS A 75 -15.05 6.55 6.42
CA LYS A 75 -14.51 7.85 6.84
C LYS A 75 -12.99 7.91 6.70
N SER A 76 -12.29 6.86 7.11
CA SER A 76 -10.83 6.79 7.02
C SER A 76 -10.32 6.79 5.58
N LEU A 77 -10.95 6.00 4.70
CA LEU A 77 -10.56 5.94 3.29
C LEU A 77 -10.93 7.21 2.54
N ALA A 78 -12.07 7.85 2.86
CA ALA A 78 -12.43 9.14 2.28
C ALA A 78 -11.43 10.24 2.65
N ALA A 79 -11.09 10.34 3.94
CA ALA A 79 -10.08 11.30 4.40
C ALA A 79 -8.70 11.03 3.80
N LEU A 80 -8.33 9.75 3.62
CA LEU A 80 -7.10 9.37 2.95
C LEU A 80 -7.09 9.76 1.47
N TRP A 81 -8.17 9.48 0.74
CA TRP A 81 -8.33 9.86 -0.67
C TRP A 81 -8.26 11.38 -0.85
N GLU A 82 -9.04 12.13 -0.07
CA GLU A 82 -9.01 13.60 -0.10
C GLU A 82 -7.62 14.16 0.20
N GLY A 83 -6.95 13.60 1.22
CA GLY A 83 -5.58 13.97 1.58
C GLY A 83 -4.58 13.68 0.46
N LEU A 84 -4.70 12.52 -0.19
CA LEU A 84 -3.82 12.12 -1.28
C LEU A 84 -4.04 12.98 -2.54
N CYS A 85 -5.29 13.17 -2.98
CA CYS A 85 -5.59 14.05 -4.11
C CYS A 85 -5.11 15.49 -3.88
N SER A 86 -5.22 16.01 -2.66
CA SER A 86 -4.80 17.39 -2.37
C SER A 86 -3.33 17.69 -2.65
N ILE A 87 -2.48 16.66 -2.79
CA ILE A 87 -1.03 16.79 -3.00
C ILE A 87 -0.50 16.02 -4.21
N ALA A 88 -1.22 15.00 -4.69
CA ALA A 88 -0.81 14.12 -5.78
C ALA A 88 -1.48 14.48 -7.10
N ASP A 89 -2.78 14.76 -7.08
CA ASP A 89 -3.62 15.12 -8.24
C ASP A 89 -3.25 16.55 -8.70
N ALA A 90 -2.26 16.62 -9.59
CA ALA A 90 -1.60 17.86 -9.97
C ALA A 90 -2.41 18.61 -11.04
N ASP A 91 -3.09 17.87 -11.91
CA ASP A 91 -3.94 18.44 -12.98
C ASP A 91 -5.41 18.60 -12.57
N LYS A 92 -5.79 18.11 -11.39
CA LYS A 92 -7.11 18.26 -10.75
C LYS A 92 -8.22 17.53 -11.49
N ASP A 93 -7.90 16.41 -12.14
CA ASP A 93 -8.86 15.59 -12.86
C ASP A 93 -9.56 14.54 -11.95
N GLN A 94 -9.19 14.49 -10.66
CA GLN A 94 -9.65 13.50 -9.67
C GLN A 94 -9.19 12.08 -9.96
N LEU A 95 -8.11 11.94 -10.70
CA LEU A 95 -7.38 10.72 -10.96
C LEU A 95 -5.95 10.94 -10.48
N ILE A 96 -5.31 9.87 -10.00
CA ILE A 96 -3.87 9.91 -9.72
C ILE A 96 -3.20 8.96 -10.69
N SER A 97 -2.42 9.52 -11.61
CA SER A 97 -1.57 8.77 -12.52
C SER A 97 -0.32 8.22 -11.82
N ILE A 98 0.31 7.20 -12.42
CA ILE A 98 1.59 6.67 -11.91
C ILE A 98 2.70 7.75 -11.89
N ASP A 99 2.67 8.70 -12.81
CA ASP A 99 3.63 9.80 -12.85
C ASP A 99 3.44 10.80 -11.72
N GLU A 100 2.20 11.12 -11.37
CA GLU A 100 1.87 11.97 -10.22
C GLU A 100 2.21 11.29 -8.91
N TRP A 101 1.94 10.00 -8.80
CA TRP A 101 2.33 9.17 -7.67
C TRP A 101 3.86 9.18 -7.45
N ILE A 102 4.64 8.89 -8.51
CA ILE A 102 6.11 8.98 -8.46
C ILE A 102 6.54 10.41 -8.14
N GLY A 103 5.92 11.42 -8.77
CA GLY A 103 6.20 12.83 -8.55
C GLY A 103 5.97 13.29 -7.11
N LEU A 104 4.95 12.76 -6.43
CA LEU A 104 4.70 12.94 -5.01
C LEU A 104 5.84 12.31 -4.19
N LEU A 105 6.14 11.03 -4.42
CA LEU A 105 7.12 10.28 -3.61
C LEU A 105 8.55 10.81 -3.77
N LYS A 106 8.89 11.39 -4.92
CA LYS A 106 10.18 12.09 -5.13
C LYS A 106 10.37 13.30 -4.22
N LYS A 107 9.27 13.95 -3.79
CA LYS A 107 9.30 15.16 -2.96
C LYS A 107 9.27 14.85 -1.47
N THR A 108 9.12 13.58 -1.10
CA THR A 108 8.98 13.14 0.29
C THR A 108 10.15 12.24 0.67
N ASN A 109 10.45 12.20 1.96
CA ASN A 109 11.37 11.24 2.55
C ASN A 109 10.93 10.95 3.99
N ALA A 110 11.61 10.03 4.68
CA ALA A 110 11.29 9.63 6.05
C ALA A 110 11.31 10.79 7.07
N GLN A 111 11.92 11.95 6.75
CA GLN A 111 11.96 13.13 7.61
C GLN A 111 10.90 14.19 7.24
N THR A 112 10.38 14.18 6.02
CA THR A 112 9.41 15.17 5.51
C THR A 112 8.07 14.54 5.12
N GLU A 113 7.69 13.48 5.81
CA GLU A 113 6.52 12.71 5.43
C GLU A 113 5.22 13.51 5.54
N PRO A 114 4.43 13.54 4.46
CA PRO A 114 3.12 14.17 4.49
C PRO A 114 2.14 13.33 5.32
N LYS A 115 1.13 13.99 5.86
CA LYS A 115 0.15 13.38 6.78
C LYS A 115 -0.50 12.10 6.21
N TRP A 116 -0.81 12.08 4.90
CA TRP A 116 -1.44 10.91 4.27
C TRP A 116 -0.61 9.64 4.43
N PHE A 117 0.73 9.74 4.45
CA PHE A 117 1.60 8.58 4.54
C PHE A 117 1.42 7.87 5.88
N LYS A 118 1.42 8.65 6.96
CA LYS A 118 1.17 8.14 8.31
C LYS A 118 -0.26 7.66 8.48
N ASP A 119 -1.24 8.37 7.91
CA ASP A 119 -2.64 7.94 7.94
C ASP A 119 -2.80 6.59 7.21
N TYR A 120 -2.17 6.42 6.05
CA TYR A 120 -2.20 5.20 5.25
C TYR A 120 -1.46 4.05 5.93
N GLN A 121 -0.26 4.29 6.46
CA GLN A 121 0.51 3.31 7.24
C GLN A 121 -0.32 2.76 8.42
N ASN A 122 -0.98 3.64 9.18
CA ASN A 122 -1.83 3.26 10.30
C ASN A 122 -3.11 2.54 9.85
N PHE A 123 -3.70 2.99 8.74
CA PHE A 123 -4.88 2.34 8.16
C PHE A 123 -4.55 0.91 7.74
N MET A 124 -3.45 0.72 7.01
CA MET A 124 -3.01 -0.60 6.57
C MET A 124 -2.71 -1.51 7.76
N PHE A 125 -1.99 -1.05 8.79
CA PHE A 125 -1.76 -1.87 9.98
C PHE A 125 -3.07 -2.35 10.61
N LYS A 126 -4.03 -1.45 10.83
CA LYS A 126 -5.35 -1.78 11.39
C LYS A 126 -6.21 -2.65 10.48
N LEU A 127 -5.97 -2.60 9.17
CA LEU A 127 -6.66 -3.47 8.22
C LEU A 127 -6.19 -4.92 8.38
N PHE A 128 -4.92 -5.14 8.70
CA PHE A 128 -4.34 -6.46 8.97
C PHE A 128 -4.59 -6.93 10.42
N ASP A 129 -4.47 -6.06 11.43
CA ASP A 129 -4.77 -6.35 12.85
C ASP A 129 -6.30 -6.45 13.08
N VAL A 130 -6.89 -7.54 12.57
CA VAL A 130 -8.33 -7.81 12.65
C VAL A 130 -8.74 -8.14 14.08
N SER A 131 -7.85 -8.77 14.85
CA SER A 131 -8.10 -9.13 16.25
C SER A 131 -8.12 -7.92 17.19
N CYS A 132 -7.57 -6.78 16.76
CA CYS A 132 -7.39 -5.55 17.53
C CYS A 132 -6.50 -5.76 18.76
N ASP A 133 -5.56 -6.71 18.72
CA ASP A 133 -4.66 -7.01 19.83
C ASP A 133 -3.39 -6.13 19.81
N GLY A 134 -3.23 -5.32 18.77
CA GLY A 134 -2.13 -4.36 18.61
C GLY A 134 -0.87 -4.99 18.03
N VAL A 135 -0.92 -6.23 17.57
CA VAL A 135 0.13 -6.88 16.77
C VAL A 135 -0.46 -7.43 15.48
N MET A 136 0.41 -7.91 14.59
CA MET A 136 -0.01 -8.60 13.37
C MET A 136 0.63 -9.97 13.35
N ASP A 137 -0.18 -11.02 13.30
CA ASP A 137 0.28 -12.40 13.14
C ASP A 137 0.22 -12.91 11.69
N ILE A 138 0.66 -14.15 11.47
CA ILE A 138 0.70 -14.77 10.14
C ILE A 138 -0.71 -15.04 9.57
N ALA A 139 -1.70 -15.34 10.41
CA ALA A 139 -3.05 -15.60 9.96
C ALA A 139 -3.71 -14.30 9.48
N GLU A 140 -3.56 -13.23 10.28
CA GLU A 140 -3.97 -11.88 9.95
C GLU A 140 -3.30 -11.35 8.67
N TYR A 141 -1.99 -11.53 8.57
CA TYR A 141 -1.24 -11.18 7.36
C TYR A 141 -1.78 -11.90 6.13
N THR A 142 -1.97 -13.22 6.24
CA THR A 142 -2.42 -14.04 5.12
C THR A 142 -3.84 -13.68 4.70
N ASP A 143 -4.76 -13.49 5.64
CA ASP A 143 -6.13 -13.06 5.35
C ASP A 143 -6.17 -11.72 4.61
N GLY A 144 -5.34 -10.76 5.04
CA GLY A 144 -5.19 -9.48 4.35
C GLY A 144 -4.58 -9.63 2.95
N MET A 145 -3.51 -10.41 2.80
CA MET A 145 -2.80 -10.59 1.52
C MET A 145 -3.59 -11.43 0.50
N HIS A 146 -4.42 -12.37 0.94
CA HIS A 146 -5.40 -13.06 0.09
C HIS A 146 -6.35 -12.08 -0.60
N THR A 147 -6.65 -10.93 0.02
CA THR A 147 -7.48 -9.89 -0.61
C THR A 147 -6.83 -9.22 -1.82
N TYR A 148 -5.51 -9.36 -1.93
CA TYR A 148 -4.66 -8.87 -3.02
C TYR A 148 -4.21 -9.99 -3.97
N GLY A 149 -4.74 -11.21 -3.80
CA GLY A 149 -4.52 -12.33 -4.74
C GLY A 149 -3.29 -13.18 -4.47
N PHE A 150 -2.61 -12.99 -3.34
CA PHE A 150 -1.51 -13.85 -2.91
C PHE A 150 -2.04 -15.16 -2.36
N ASP A 151 -1.33 -16.27 -2.57
CA ASP A 151 -1.68 -17.54 -1.97
C ASP A 151 -1.02 -17.75 -0.58
N GLN A 152 -1.48 -18.78 0.14
CA GLN A 152 -0.96 -19.11 1.47
C GLN A 152 0.56 -19.31 1.49
N PHE A 153 1.11 -19.98 0.47
CA PHE A 153 2.54 -20.29 0.42
C PHE A 153 3.38 -19.02 0.23
N GLU A 154 2.94 -18.12 -0.64
CA GLU A 154 3.56 -16.81 -0.84
C GLU A 154 3.49 -15.97 0.43
N CYS A 155 2.35 -15.97 1.11
CA CYS A 155 2.15 -15.24 2.36
C CYS A 155 3.06 -15.78 3.47
N ASP A 156 3.11 -17.10 3.65
CA ASP A 156 3.96 -17.75 4.64
C ASP A 156 5.43 -17.42 4.38
N ALA A 157 5.88 -17.53 3.14
CA ALA A 157 7.26 -17.26 2.76
C ALA A 157 7.64 -15.79 3.00
N ALA A 158 6.76 -14.84 2.67
CA ALA A 158 6.99 -13.42 2.91
C ALA A 158 7.03 -13.11 4.41
N PHE A 159 6.04 -13.55 5.18
CA PHE A 159 5.94 -13.27 6.61
C PHE A 159 7.13 -13.83 7.39
N HIS A 160 7.56 -15.07 7.10
CA HIS A 160 8.76 -15.65 7.72
C HIS A 160 10.04 -14.90 7.35
N LYS A 161 10.08 -14.27 6.17
CA LYS A 161 11.25 -13.53 5.70
C LYS A 161 11.43 -12.21 6.44
N PHE A 162 10.36 -11.42 6.60
CA PHE A 162 10.48 -10.11 7.23
C PHE A 162 10.21 -10.13 8.74
N SER A 163 9.37 -11.03 9.25
CA SER A 163 9.02 -11.05 10.68
C SER A 163 10.09 -11.75 11.50
N VAL A 164 11.20 -11.04 11.74
CA VAL A 164 12.36 -11.54 12.49
C VAL A 164 12.85 -10.53 13.53
N ASP A 165 13.51 -11.01 14.57
CA ASP A 165 14.14 -10.19 15.59
C ASP A 165 15.48 -9.60 15.10
N LYS A 166 16.17 -8.84 15.96
CA LYS A 166 17.48 -8.24 15.64
C LYS A 166 18.58 -9.27 15.35
N LYS A 167 18.38 -10.54 15.71
CA LYS A 167 19.30 -11.65 15.43
C LYS A 167 18.89 -12.45 14.20
N GLY A 168 17.80 -12.06 13.53
CA GLY A 168 17.25 -12.77 12.37
C GLY A 168 16.42 -14.00 12.74
N GLN A 169 16.01 -14.15 14.00
CA GLN A 169 15.14 -15.26 14.41
C GLN A 169 13.68 -14.90 14.16
N TYR A 170 12.90 -15.84 13.63
CA TYR A 170 11.47 -15.65 13.37
C TYR A 170 10.70 -15.18 14.61
N VAL A 171 9.83 -14.18 14.41
CA VAL A 171 8.92 -13.66 15.42
C VAL A 171 7.49 -13.86 14.91
N PRO A 172 6.61 -14.54 15.68
CA PRO A 172 5.26 -14.87 15.21
C PRO A 172 4.31 -13.67 15.18
N GLN A 173 4.62 -12.61 15.93
CA GLN A 173 3.79 -11.43 16.08
C GLN A 173 4.61 -10.16 15.82
N MET A 174 4.23 -9.41 14.80
CA MET A 174 4.90 -8.17 14.44
C MET A 174 4.26 -6.99 15.17
N LYS A 175 5.11 -6.14 15.76
CA LYS A 175 4.66 -4.95 16.50
C LYS A 175 4.54 -3.72 15.60
N PRO A 176 3.73 -2.72 15.98
CA PRO A 176 3.56 -1.49 15.21
C PRO A 176 4.87 -0.75 14.91
N GLU A 177 5.86 -0.79 15.81
CA GLU A 177 7.15 -0.13 15.58
C GLU A 177 7.95 -0.79 14.45
N THR A 178 7.84 -2.12 14.34
CA THR A 178 8.49 -2.90 13.27
C THR A 178 7.76 -2.66 11.95
N TRP A 179 6.42 -2.71 11.97
CA TRP A 179 5.59 -2.32 10.83
C TRP A 179 5.98 -0.94 10.31
N ASN A 180 6.07 0.05 11.18
CA ASN A 180 6.38 1.42 10.77
C ASN A 180 7.74 1.47 10.06
N THR A 181 8.76 0.90 10.68
CA THR A 181 10.12 0.83 10.11
C THR A 181 10.11 0.16 8.73
N TYR A 182 9.44 -0.98 8.59
CA TYR A 182 9.39 -1.73 7.34
C TYR A 182 8.59 -1.01 6.26
N PHE A 183 7.52 -0.32 6.63
CA PHE A 183 6.73 0.48 5.72
C PHE A 183 7.56 1.66 5.17
N HIS A 184 8.40 2.31 5.99
CA HIS A 184 9.36 3.31 5.48
C HIS A 184 10.40 2.69 4.55
N GLN A 185 10.96 1.52 4.90
CA GLN A 185 11.94 0.84 4.04
C GLN A 185 11.34 0.48 2.69
N LEU A 186 10.11 -0.03 2.68
CA LEU A 186 9.36 -0.36 1.48
C LEU A 186 9.27 0.85 0.53
N PHE A 187 8.92 2.02 1.05
CA PHE A 187 8.77 3.21 0.21
C PHE A 187 10.10 3.89 -0.12
N TYR A 188 11.06 3.96 0.79
CA TYR A 188 12.18 4.90 0.61
C TYR A 188 13.57 4.26 0.65
N SER A 189 13.71 3.01 1.08
CA SER A 189 15.03 2.40 1.12
C SER A 189 15.52 2.00 -0.27
N THR A 190 16.75 2.37 -0.60
CA THR A 190 17.48 1.84 -1.77
C THR A 190 18.30 0.60 -1.43
N ASN A 191 18.38 0.22 -0.15
CA ASN A 191 19.06 -1.00 0.27
C ASN A 191 18.17 -2.22 -0.02
N LYS A 192 18.57 -3.03 -1.01
CA LYS A 192 17.85 -4.25 -1.39
C LYS A 192 17.79 -5.30 -0.28
N ALA A 193 18.70 -5.25 0.70
CA ALA A 193 18.73 -6.19 1.81
C ALA A 193 17.75 -5.83 2.95
N ASP A 194 17.12 -4.65 2.92
CA ASP A 194 16.18 -4.24 3.95
C ASP A 194 14.93 -5.14 3.93
N LEU A 195 14.59 -5.70 5.09
CA LEU A 195 13.51 -6.68 5.21
C LEU A 195 12.13 -6.09 4.87
N GLY A 196 11.93 -4.79 5.12
CA GLY A 196 10.68 -4.11 4.80
C GLY A 196 10.35 -4.08 3.31
N ASN A 197 11.33 -4.32 2.44
CA ASN A 197 11.08 -4.55 1.01
C ASN A 197 10.09 -5.71 0.79
N HIS A 198 10.00 -6.68 1.70
CA HIS A 198 9.15 -7.86 1.57
C HIS A 198 7.81 -7.75 2.32
N LEU A 199 7.45 -6.56 2.83
CA LEU A 199 6.24 -6.37 3.64
C LEU A 199 4.96 -6.79 2.89
N PHE A 200 4.93 -6.65 1.57
CA PHE A 200 3.79 -6.98 0.71
C PHE A 200 4.14 -8.04 -0.35
N GLY A 201 4.68 -9.16 0.14
CA GLY A 201 5.14 -10.28 -0.69
C GLY A 201 6.63 -10.19 -1.01
N ILE A 202 7.20 -11.29 -1.47
CA ILE A 202 8.63 -11.37 -1.79
C ILE A 202 8.92 -10.53 -3.04
N LEU A 203 9.61 -9.40 -2.85
CA LEU A 203 10.31 -8.70 -3.93
C LEU A 203 11.51 -9.51 -4.46
N ASP A 204 11.57 -9.66 -5.78
CA ASP A 204 12.56 -10.47 -6.52
C ASP A 204 13.37 -9.68 -7.58
N PHE A 205 13.22 -8.36 -7.66
CA PHE A 205 13.89 -7.47 -8.63
C PHE A 205 14.95 -6.52 -8.03
#